data_AF-A0A659R002-F1
#
_entry.id   AF-A0A659R002-F1
#
_cell.length_a   1.000
_cell.length_b   1.000
_cell.length_c   1.000
_cell.angle_alpha   90.00
_cell.angle_beta   90.00
_cell.angle_gamma   90.00
#
_symmetry.space_group_name_H-M   'P 1'
#
loop_
_entity.id
_entity.type
_entity.pdbx_description
1 polymer ?
#
loop_
_entity_poly.entity_id
_entity_poly.type
_entity_poly.pdbx_seq_one_letter_code
_entity_poly.pdbx_strand_id
1 'polypeptide(L)'
;MFNRIRVVTMLMMVLGVFALLQLVSGGLLFSSLQHNQQGFVISNELRQQQSELTSTWDLMLQTRINLSRSAARMMMDASNQQSSAKTDLLQNAKTTLAQAAAHYANFKNMTPLPAMAEASANVDEKYQRYQAALAELIQFLDNGNMDAYFAQPTQGMQNALGEALGNYARVSESLYRQPVDDSAPADRSALR
;
A
#
# COMPACT_ATOMS: atom_id res chain seq x y z
N MET A 1 -64.71 -21.66 28.53
CA MET A 1 -63.68 -22.23 27.64
C MET A 1 -63.41 -21.40 26.38
N PHE A 2 -64.38 -20.64 25.84
CA PHE A 2 -64.20 -19.75 24.69
C PHE A 2 -63.15 -18.62 24.87
N ASN A 3 -63.03 -18.02 26.07
CA ASN A 3 -61.97 -17.03 26.33
C ASN A 3 -60.55 -17.61 26.29
N ARG A 4 -60.37 -18.90 26.60
CA ARG A 4 -59.04 -19.53 26.56
C ARG A 4 -58.58 -19.77 25.13
N ILE A 5 -59.47 -20.19 24.24
CA ILE A 5 -59.17 -20.37 22.81
C ILE A 5 -58.77 -19.04 22.16
N ARG A 6 -59.49 -17.95 22.49
CA ARG A 6 -59.20 -16.60 21.95
C ARG A 6 -57.82 -16.07 22.37
N VAL A 7 -57.43 -16.28 23.62
CA VAL A 7 -56.11 -15.91 24.16
C VAL A 7 -54.99 -16.71 23.48
N VAL A 8 -55.19 -18.02 23.28
CA VAL A 8 -54.21 -18.88 22.60
C VAL A 8 -54.00 -18.49 21.14
N THR A 9 -55.08 -18.18 20.40
CA THR A 9 -54.96 -17.67 19.01
C THR A 9 -54.24 -16.32 18.92
N MET A 10 -54.46 -15.42 19.88
CA MET A 10 -53.75 -14.13 19.93
C MET A 10 -52.26 -14.34 20.24
N LEU A 11 -51.94 -15.23 21.18
CA LEU A 11 -50.56 -15.57 21.52
C LEU A 11 -49.80 -16.17 20.32
N MET A 12 -50.44 -17.08 19.57
CA MET A 12 -49.85 -17.68 18.37
C MET A 12 -49.60 -16.64 17.26
N MET A 13 -50.48 -15.65 17.11
CA MET A 13 -50.28 -14.56 16.15
C MET A 13 -49.08 -13.69 16.53
N VAL A 14 -48.94 -13.32 17.81
CA VAL A 14 -47.80 -12.53 18.31
C VAL A 14 -46.49 -13.29 18.14
N LEU A 15 -46.47 -14.59 18.43
CA LEU A 15 -45.28 -15.43 18.21
C LEU A 15 -44.91 -15.52 16.73
N GLY A 16 -45.90 -15.62 15.83
CA GLY A 16 -45.66 -15.62 14.37
C GLY A 16 -45.04 -14.31 13.88
N VAL A 17 -45.56 -13.17 14.34
CA VAL A 17 -44.99 -11.85 14.03
C VAL A 17 -43.59 -11.70 14.61
N PHE A 18 -43.37 -12.15 15.84
CA PHE A 18 -42.06 -12.10 16.48
C PHE A 18 -41.02 -12.95 15.74
N ALA A 19 -41.38 -14.18 15.33
CA ALA A 19 -40.52 -15.03 14.52
C ALA A 19 -40.18 -14.40 13.16
N LEU A 20 -41.15 -13.75 12.51
CA LEU A 20 -40.94 -12.99 11.27
C LEU A 20 -39.97 -11.83 11.47
N LEU A 21 -40.14 -11.04 12.54
CA LEU A 21 -39.24 -9.94 12.88
C LEU A 21 -37.83 -10.44 13.19
N GLN A 22 -37.69 -11.58 13.89
CA GLN A 22 -36.39 -12.21 14.14
C GLN A 22 -35.71 -12.69 12.87
N LEU A 23 -36.46 -13.24 11.90
CA LEU A 23 -35.91 -13.67 10.61
C LEU A 23 -35.44 -12.49 9.76
N VAL A 24 -36.24 -11.42 9.67
CA VAL A 24 -35.85 -10.20 8.94
C VAL A 24 -34.65 -9.55 9.60
N SER A 25 -34.63 -9.43 10.93
CA SER A 25 -33.51 -8.89 11.69
C SER A 25 -32.24 -9.72 11.48
N GLY A 26 -32.34 -11.05 11.61
CA GLY A 26 -31.22 -11.97 11.37
C GLY A 26 -30.71 -11.95 9.94
N GLY A 27 -31.61 -11.85 8.94
CA GLY A 27 -31.24 -11.73 7.53
C GLY A 27 -30.52 -10.43 7.20
N LEU A 28 -31.00 -9.30 7.73
CA LEU A 28 -30.34 -8.00 7.58
C LEU A 28 -28.98 -7.96 8.30
N LEU A 29 -28.90 -8.53 9.51
CA LEU A 29 -27.64 -8.66 10.25
C LEU A 29 -26.63 -9.54 9.50
N PHE A 30 -27.07 -10.68 8.96
CA PHE A 30 -26.20 -11.56 8.18
C PHE A 30 -25.70 -10.89 6.90
N SER A 31 -26.60 -10.21 6.16
CA SER A 31 -26.23 -9.43 4.97
C SER A 31 -25.23 -8.31 5.30
N SER A 32 -25.43 -7.60 6.41
CA SER A 32 -24.53 -6.55 6.88
C SER A 32 -23.17 -7.11 7.31
N LEU A 33 -23.14 -8.24 8.02
CA LEU A 33 -21.90 -8.89 8.42
C LEU A 33 -21.12 -9.42 7.22
N GLN A 34 -21.79 -10.01 6.23
CA GLN A 34 -21.14 -10.54 5.04
C GLN A 34 -20.57 -9.41 4.15
N HIS A 35 -21.28 -8.30 3.99
CA HIS A 35 -20.78 -7.11 3.31
C HIS A 35 -19.59 -6.48 4.06
N ASN A 36 -19.67 -6.36 5.39
CA ASN A 36 -18.57 -5.84 6.21
C ASN A 36 -17.33 -6.74 6.21
N GLN A 37 -17.48 -8.07 6.17
CA GLN A 37 -16.34 -8.99 6.08
C GLN A 37 -15.58 -8.84 4.76
N GLN A 38 -16.27 -8.67 3.62
CA GLN A 38 -15.62 -8.43 2.32
C GLN A 38 -14.90 -7.08 2.29
N GLY A 39 -15.52 -6.03 2.81
CA GLY A 39 -14.89 -4.71 2.95
C GLY A 39 -13.62 -4.74 3.83
N PHE A 40 -13.64 -5.50 4.93
CA PHE A 40 -12.48 -5.64 5.82
C PHE A 40 -11.29 -6.37 5.17
N VAL A 41 -11.54 -7.43 4.39
CA VAL A 41 -10.48 -8.16 3.67
C VAL A 41 -9.81 -7.26 2.64
N ILE A 42 -10.60 -6.57 1.81
CA ILE A 42 -10.10 -5.62 0.80
C ILE A 42 -9.30 -4.49 1.46
N SER A 43 -9.81 -3.95 2.56
CA SER A 43 -9.14 -2.88 3.32
C SER A 43 -7.79 -3.32 3.88
N ASN A 44 -7.72 -4.54 4.40
CA ASN A 44 -6.48 -5.10 4.93
C ASN A 44 -5.46 -5.37 3.81
N GLU A 45 -5.91 -5.88 2.65
CA GLU A 45 -5.06 -6.08 1.47
C GLU A 45 -4.49 -4.75 0.94
N LEU A 46 -5.33 -3.73 0.75
CA LEU A 46 -4.90 -2.40 0.30
C LEU A 46 -3.89 -1.78 1.28
N ARG A 47 -4.11 -1.95 2.58
CA ARG A 47 -3.18 -1.49 3.62
C ARG A 47 -1.85 -2.23 3.57
N GLN A 48 -1.84 -3.54 3.36
CA GLN A 48 -0.61 -4.32 3.23
C GLN A 48 0.17 -3.92 1.98
N GLN A 49 -0.51 -3.78 0.83
CA GLN A 49 0.11 -3.31 -0.41
C GLN A 49 0.74 -1.92 -0.22
N GLN A 50 0.02 -0.99 0.41
CA GLN A 50 0.53 0.35 0.70
C GLN A 50 1.74 0.30 1.66
N SER A 51 1.72 -0.60 2.66
CA SER A 51 2.83 -0.77 3.60
C SER A 51 4.11 -1.23 2.88
N GLU A 52 4.01 -2.26 2.04
CA GLU A 52 5.17 -2.76 1.28
C GLU A 52 5.74 -1.71 0.32
N LEU A 53 4.88 -0.95 -0.36
CA LEU A 53 5.31 0.16 -1.21
C LEU A 53 5.97 1.29 -0.42
N THR A 54 5.46 1.61 0.77
CA THR A 54 6.03 2.63 1.65
C THR A 54 7.42 2.22 2.14
N SER A 55 7.58 0.96 2.58
CA SER A 55 8.87 0.40 2.98
C SER A 55 9.86 0.36 1.81
N THR A 56 9.39 -0.03 0.62
CA THR A 56 10.21 -0.01 -0.61
C THR A 56 10.75 1.40 -0.87
N TRP A 57 9.86 2.40 -0.86
CA TRP A 57 10.23 3.79 -1.11
C TRP A 57 11.23 4.34 -0.09
N ASP A 58 10.98 4.11 1.20
CA ASP A 58 11.86 4.56 2.28
C ASP A 58 13.26 3.94 2.12
N LEU A 59 13.36 2.63 1.89
CA LEU A 59 14.64 1.95 1.70
C LEU A 59 15.38 2.40 0.43
N MET A 60 14.67 2.74 -0.66
CA MET A 60 15.30 3.35 -1.85
C MET A 60 15.83 4.75 -1.55
N LEU A 61 15.13 5.56 -0.77
CA LEU A 61 15.62 6.87 -0.32
C LEU A 61 16.85 6.72 0.58
N GLN A 62 16.82 5.79 1.54
CA GLN A 62 17.98 5.46 2.37
C GLN A 62 19.18 4.99 1.55
N THR A 63 18.95 4.16 0.52
CA THR A 63 19.96 3.74 -0.45
C THR A 63 20.62 4.96 -1.09
N ARG A 64 19.82 5.89 -1.62
CA ARG A 64 20.35 7.10 -2.26
C ARG A 64 21.11 8.00 -1.28
N ILE A 65 20.65 8.12 -0.04
CA ILE A 65 21.37 8.87 1.01
C ILE A 65 22.73 8.22 1.29
N ASN A 66 22.79 6.89 1.42
CA ASN A 66 24.04 6.17 1.64
C ASN A 66 25.02 6.35 0.46
N LEU A 67 24.52 6.28 -0.78
CA LEU A 67 25.30 6.56 -1.99
C LEU A 67 25.83 7.99 -2.00
N SER A 68 24.99 8.99 -1.74
CA SER A 68 25.41 10.39 -1.69
C SER A 68 26.47 10.64 -0.62
N ARG A 69 26.35 10.02 0.55
CA ARG A 69 27.34 10.12 1.63
C ARG A 69 28.66 9.43 1.25
N SER A 70 28.58 8.29 0.57
CA SER A 70 29.76 7.57 0.06
C SER A 70 30.50 8.41 -0.98
N ALA A 71 29.77 8.93 -1.98
CA ALA A 71 30.28 9.83 -3.01
C ALA A 71 30.96 11.08 -2.42
N ALA A 72 30.34 11.75 -1.45
CA ALA A 72 30.91 12.91 -0.78
C ALA A 72 32.25 12.58 -0.09
N ARG A 73 32.36 11.42 0.57
CA ARG A 73 33.62 10.97 1.18
C ARG A 73 34.70 10.67 0.12
N MET A 74 34.31 10.11 -1.03
CA MET A 74 35.24 9.86 -2.14
C MET A 74 35.81 11.16 -2.73
N MET A 75 35.06 12.26 -2.68
CA MET A 75 35.54 13.57 -3.14
C MET A 75 36.44 14.30 -2.13
N MET A 76 36.31 14.01 -0.82
CA MET A 76 37.01 14.77 0.22
C MET A 76 38.48 14.40 0.39
N ASP A 77 38.93 13.20 -0.03
CA ASP A 77 40.27 12.77 0.36
C ASP A 77 40.89 11.76 -0.62
N ALA A 78 41.86 12.24 -1.42
CA ALA A 78 42.60 11.43 -2.39
C ALA A 78 43.50 10.37 -1.72
N SER A 79 43.85 10.55 -0.44
CA SER A 79 44.64 9.59 0.35
C SER A 79 43.78 8.52 1.05
N ASN A 80 42.46 8.70 1.06
CA ASN A 80 41.48 7.94 1.85
C ASN A 80 40.52 7.15 0.97
N GLN A 81 40.92 6.89 -0.28
CA GLN A 81 40.18 6.05 -1.25
C GLN A 81 39.84 4.65 -0.70
N GLN A 82 40.54 4.22 0.36
CA GLN A 82 40.42 2.95 1.07
C GLN A 82 39.88 3.07 2.51
N SER A 83 39.34 4.23 2.92
CA SER A 83 38.73 4.38 4.25
C SER A 83 37.62 3.34 4.46
N SER A 84 37.69 2.56 5.55
CA SER A 84 36.68 1.56 5.92
C SER A 84 35.26 2.11 5.89
N ALA A 85 35.11 3.37 6.31
CA ALA A 85 33.83 4.07 6.35
C ALA A 85 33.20 4.34 4.96
N LYS A 86 33.97 4.34 3.86
CA LYS A 86 33.44 4.36 2.48
C LYS A 86 32.84 2.99 2.14
N THR A 87 33.61 1.94 2.38
CA THR A 87 33.20 0.55 2.15
C THR A 87 31.91 0.24 2.90
N ASP A 88 31.80 0.70 4.14
CA ASP A 88 30.60 0.52 4.97
C ASP A 88 29.36 1.23 4.40
N LEU A 89 29.50 2.47 3.91
CA LEU A 89 28.36 3.21 3.34
C LEU A 89 27.88 2.60 2.02
N LEU A 90 28.81 2.21 1.15
CA LEU A 90 28.45 1.56 -0.11
C LEU A 90 27.84 0.17 0.14
N GLN A 91 28.36 -0.57 1.12
CA GLN A 91 27.76 -1.83 1.55
C GLN A 91 26.37 -1.63 2.15
N ASN A 92 26.16 -0.59 2.95
CA ASN A 92 24.83 -0.23 3.46
C ASN A 92 23.86 0.10 2.33
N ALA A 93 24.29 0.83 1.29
CA ALA A 93 23.47 1.09 0.12
C ALA A 93 23.06 -0.20 -0.61
N LYS A 94 23.98 -1.16 -0.78
CA LYS A 94 23.67 -2.49 -1.34
C LYS A 94 22.62 -3.22 -0.50
N THR A 95 22.79 -3.21 0.82
CA THR A 95 21.85 -3.86 1.76
C THR A 95 20.47 -3.22 1.71
N THR A 96 20.37 -1.89 1.79
CA THR A 96 19.07 -1.20 1.76
C THR A 96 18.38 -1.36 0.40
N LEU A 97 19.12 -1.40 -0.71
CA LEU A 97 18.53 -1.65 -2.03
C LEU A 97 17.98 -3.08 -2.16
N ALA A 98 18.70 -4.06 -1.61
CA ALA A 98 18.24 -5.44 -1.57
C ALA A 98 16.99 -5.61 -0.68
N GLN A 99 16.94 -4.93 0.47
CA GLN A 99 15.75 -4.91 1.32
C GLN A 99 14.57 -4.24 0.61
N ALA A 100 14.79 -3.13 -0.10
CA ALA A 100 13.76 -2.49 -0.91
C ALA A 100 13.20 -3.44 -1.97
N ALA A 101 14.07 -4.21 -2.63
CA ALA A 101 13.66 -5.23 -3.61
C ALA A 101 12.85 -6.36 -2.98
N ALA A 102 13.18 -6.79 -1.75
CA ALA A 102 12.40 -7.79 -1.04
C ALA A 102 10.97 -7.29 -0.71
N HIS A 103 10.84 -6.06 -0.21
CA HIS A 103 9.55 -5.43 0.03
C HIS A 103 8.74 -5.27 -1.27
N TYR A 104 9.40 -4.85 -2.35
CA TYR A 104 8.75 -4.71 -3.63
C TYR A 104 8.27 -6.06 -4.19
N ALA A 105 9.05 -7.12 -4.01
CA ALA A 105 8.65 -8.47 -4.38
C ALA A 105 7.42 -8.95 -3.60
N ASN A 106 7.33 -8.64 -2.30
CA ASN A 106 6.14 -8.91 -1.50
C ASN A 106 4.91 -8.17 -2.05
N PHE A 107 5.05 -6.89 -2.38
CA PHE A 107 4.01 -6.11 -3.06
C PHE A 107 3.55 -6.78 -4.37
N LYS A 108 4.49 -7.21 -5.23
CA LYS A 108 4.18 -7.86 -6.51
C LYS A 108 3.48 -9.21 -6.36
N ASN A 109 3.70 -9.92 -5.26
CA ASN A 109 3.04 -11.19 -4.96
C ASN A 109 1.61 -11.01 -4.44
N MET A 110 1.22 -9.80 -4.03
CA MET A 110 -0.15 -9.48 -3.68
C MET A 110 -0.97 -9.29 -4.96
N THR A 111 -2.13 -9.95 -5.04
CA THR A 111 -2.99 -9.80 -6.22
C THR A 111 -3.61 -8.40 -6.20
N PRO A 112 -3.35 -7.55 -7.21
CA PRO A 112 -3.94 -6.22 -7.24
C PRO A 112 -5.45 -6.33 -7.52
N LEU A 113 -6.24 -5.51 -6.86
CA LEU A 113 -7.64 -5.31 -7.25
C LEU A 113 -7.69 -4.81 -8.71
N PRO A 114 -8.72 -5.16 -9.50
CA PRO A 114 -8.85 -4.68 -10.87
C PRO A 114 -8.75 -3.15 -11.00
N ALA A 115 -9.33 -2.42 -10.03
CA ALA A 115 -9.28 -0.96 -9.97
C ALA A 115 -7.87 -0.39 -9.65
N MET A 116 -6.95 -1.21 -9.12
CA MET A 116 -5.57 -0.83 -8.84
C MET A 116 -4.60 -1.19 -9.98
N ALA A 117 -5.03 -1.98 -10.98
CA ALA A 117 -4.13 -2.56 -11.98
C ALA A 117 -3.29 -1.52 -12.74
N GLU A 118 -3.90 -0.42 -13.18
CA GLU A 118 -3.21 0.67 -13.88
C GLU A 118 -2.21 1.39 -12.97
N ALA A 119 -2.63 1.71 -11.75
CA ALA A 119 -1.75 2.36 -10.76
C ALA A 119 -0.56 1.46 -10.38
N SER A 120 -0.80 0.16 -10.16
CA SER A 120 0.24 -0.84 -9.89
C SER A 120 1.22 -0.97 -11.06
N ALA A 121 0.74 -0.99 -12.30
CA ALA A 121 1.59 -1.07 -13.49
C ALA A 121 2.46 0.19 -13.65
N ASN A 122 1.90 1.37 -13.39
CA ASN A 122 2.69 2.61 -13.43
C ASN A 122 3.76 2.63 -12.33
N VAL A 123 3.43 2.18 -11.10
CA VAL A 123 4.43 2.03 -10.03
C VAL A 123 5.54 1.06 -10.44
N ASP A 124 5.20 -0.07 -11.06
CA ASP A 124 6.18 -1.06 -11.54
C ASP A 124 7.15 -0.48 -12.57
N GLU A 125 6.65 0.19 -13.60
CA GLU A 125 7.49 0.81 -14.62
C GLU A 125 8.49 1.81 -14.00
N LYS A 126 8.02 2.66 -13.08
CA LYS A 126 8.88 3.69 -12.45
C LYS A 126 9.81 3.11 -11.39
N TYR A 127 9.37 2.08 -10.67
CA TYR A 127 10.19 1.34 -9.72
C TYR A 127 11.37 0.67 -10.43
N GLN A 128 11.13 -0.07 -11.52
CA GLN A 128 12.18 -0.78 -12.26
C GLN A 128 13.25 0.20 -12.75
N ARG A 129 12.85 1.36 -13.30
CA ARG A 129 13.79 2.41 -13.73
C ARG A 129 14.63 2.94 -12.57
N TYR A 130 13.99 3.27 -11.45
CA TYR A 130 14.71 3.85 -10.32
C TYR A 130 15.59 2.82 -9.58
N GLN A 131 15.14 1.56 -9.48
CA GLN A 131 15.93 0.46 -8.93
C GLN A 131 17.19 0.22 -9.77
N ALA A 132 17.03 0.14 -11.11
CA ALA A 132 18.16 -0.02 -12.02
C ALA A 132 19.13 1.16 -11.90
N ALA A 133 18.61 2.38 -11.83
CA ALA A 133 19.42 3.58 -11.64
C ALA A 133 20.25 3.53 -10.35
N LEU A 134 19.63 3.16 -9.21
CA LEU A 134 20.35 3.01 -7.94
C LEU A 134 21.40 1.89 -7.99
N ALA A 135 21.11 0.78 -8.69
CA ALA A 135 22.08 -0.29 -8.90
C ALA A 135 23.27 0.16 -9.76
N GLU A 136 23.04 0.96 -10.80
CA GLU A 136 24.11 1.56 -11.60
C GLU A 136 24.96 2.53 -10.78
N LEU A 137 24.36 3.37 -9.92
CA LEU A 137 25.11 4.25 -9.04
C LEU A 137 26.02 3.47 -8.07
N ILE A 138 25.56 2.33 -7.55
CA ILE A 138 26.40 1.41 -6.76
C ILE A 138 27.60 0.97 -7.59
N GLN A 139 27.39 0.53 -8.84
CA GLN A 139 28.47 0.09 -9.74
C GLN A 139 29.46 1.21 -10.05
N PHE A 140 28.98 2.44 -10.28
CA PHE A 140 29.85 3.59 -10.53
C PHE A 140 30.72 3.89 -9.31
N LEU A 141 30.16 3.88 -8.10
CA LEU A 141 30.95 4.11 -6.88
C LEU A 141 31.89 2.94 -6.54
N ASP A 142 31.50 1.69 -6.81
CA ASP A 142 32.38 0.51 -6.67
C ASP A 142 33.60 0.65 -7.57
N ASN A 143 33.41 1.10 -8.81
CA ASN A 143 34.48 1.30 -9.80
C ASN A 143 35.22 2.64 -9.65
N GLY A 144 34.82 3.50 -8.71
CA GLY A 144 35.38 4.85 -8.55
C GLY A 144 35.06 5.82 -9.69
N ASN A 145 34.08 5.51 -10.53
CA ASN A 145 33.67 6.33 -11.67
C ASN A 145 32.71 7.45 -11.23
N MET A 146 33.28 8.51 -10.65
CA MET A 146 32.51 9.65 -10.14
C MET A 146 31.82 10.45 -11.26
N ASP A 147 32.42 10.54 -12.44
CA ASP A 147 31.82 11.26 -13.58
C ASP A 147 30.50 10.62 -14.00
N ALA A 148 30.47 9.27 -14.14
CA ALA A 148 29.23 8.55 -14.45
C ALA A 148 28.19 8.65 -13.33
N TYR A 149 28.63 8.61 -12.07
CA TYR A 149 27.76 8.81 -10.91
C TYR A 149 27.03 10.16 -10.96
N PHE A 150 27.74 11.25 -11.27
CA PHE A 150 27.14 12.58 -11.36
C PHE A 150 26.37 12.84 -12.65
N ALA A 151 26.72 12.16 -13.75
CA ALA A 151 26.04 12.30 -15.03
C ALA A 151 24.65 11.65 -15.07
N GLN A 152 24.39 10.64 -14.22
CA GLN A 152 23.10 9.95 -14.22
C GLN A 152 21.95 10.89 -13.75
N PRO A 153 20.83 10.99 -14.49
CA PRO A 153 19.70 11.86 -14.12
C PRO A 153 18.80 11.24 -13.03
N THR A 154 19.41 10.77 -11.93
CA THR A 154 18.74 9.99 -10.86
C THR A 154 17.54 10.70 -10.25
N GLN A 155 17.60 12.03 -10.08
CA GLN A 155 16.53 12.79 -9.44
C GLN A 155 15.21 12.73 -10.23
N GLY A 156 15.28 12.73 -11.56
CA GLY A 156 14.08 12.61 -12.39
C GLY A 156 13.39 11.26 -12.21
N MET A 157 14.18 10.18 -12.12
CA MET A 157 13.67 8.83 -11.88
C MET A 157 13.09 8.67 -10.47
N GLN A 158 13.74 9.26 -9.46
CA GLN A 158 13.20 9.33 -8.10
C GLN A 158 11.85 10.05 -8.06
N ASN A 159 11.75 11.23 -8.68
CA ASN A 159 10.53 12.02 -8.72
C ASN A 159 9.39 11.28 -9.43
N ALA A 160 9.69 10.63 -10.56
CA ALA A 160 8.70 9.86 -11.32
C ALA A 160 8.12 8.68 -10.51
N LEU A 161 8.96 7.98 -9.73
CA LEU A 161 8.45 6.96 -8.81
C LEU A 161 7.63 7.58 -7.67
N GLY A 162 8.09 8.68 -7.08
CA GLY A 162 7.35 9.38 -6.03
C GLY A 162 5.95 9.83 -6.48
N GLU A 163 5.83 10.33 -7.71
CA GLU A 163 4.54 10.68 -8.31
C GLU A 163 3.65 9.45 -8.54
N ALA A 164 4.21 8.36 -9.08
CA ALA A 164 3.48 7.11 -9.26
C ALA A 164 2.97 6.53 -7.93
N LEU A 165 3.77 6.58 -6.87
CA LEU A 165 3.38 6.17 -5.52
C LEU A 165 2.30 7.07 -4.92
N GLY A 166 2.39 8.39 -5.14
CA GLY A 166 1.34 9.33 -4.75
C GLY A 166 0.01 9.06 -5.45
N ASN A 167 0.06 8.75 -6.75
CA ASN A 167 -1.12 8.34 -7.51
C ASN A 167 -1.69 7.01 -6.99
N TYR A 168 -0.85 6.02 -6.73
CA TYR A 168 -1.25 4.74 -6.15
C TYR A 168 -1.98 4.92 -4.83
N ALA A 169 -1.41 5.71 -3.90
CA ALA A 169 -2.01 6.00 -2.61
C ALA A 169 -3.38 6.67 -2.74
N ARG A 170 -3.52 7.62 -3.69
CA ARG A 170 -4.80 8.29 -3.97
C ARG A 170 -5.87 7.33 -4.46
N VAL A 171 -5.52 6.41 -5.38
CA VAL A 171 -6.47 5.40 -5.88
C VAL A 171 -6.83 4.42 -4.76
N SER A 172 -5.84 3.94 -4.01
CA SER A 172 -6.02 3.05 -2.84
C SER A 172 -6.99 3.65 -1.80
N GLU A 173 -6.78 4.93 -1.44
CA GLU A 173 -7.65 5.66 -0.51
C GLU A 173 -9.09 5.81 -1.03
N SER A 174 -9.27 6.03 -2.33
CA SER A 174 -10.61 6.12 -2.92
C SER A 174 -11.39 4.80 -2.82
N LEU A 175 -10.69 3.67 -2.99
CA LEU A 175 -11.28 2.34 -2.85
C LEU A 175 -11.54 1.98 -1.38
N TYR A 176 -10.67 2.42 -0.46
CA TYR A 176 -10.88 2.25 0.97
C TYR A 176 -12.14 2.97 1.48
N ARG A 177 -12.50 4.12 0.87
CA ARG A 177 -13.68 4.92 1.26
C ARG A 177 -15.01 4.43 0.66
N GLN A 178 -14.99 3.74 -0.48
CA GLN A 178 -16.23 3.28 -1.14
C GLN A 178 -17.17 2.43 -0.26
N PRO A 179 -16.69 1.47 0.57
CA PRO A 179 -17.56 0.71 1.47
C PRO A 179 -18.23 1.54 2.57
N VAL A 180 -17.66 2.70 2.93
CA VAL A 180 -18.17 3.58 3.99
C VAL A 180 -19.35 4.42 3.51
N ASP A 181 -19.40 4.78 2.22
CA ASP A 181 -20.50 5.57 1.65
C ASP A 181 -21.72 4.71 1.26
N ASP A 182 -21.52 3.45 0.83
CA ASP A 182 -22.65 2.52 0.56
C ASP A 182 -23.38 2.07 1.84
N SER A 183 -22.76 2.26 3.01
CA SER A 183 -23.34 2.00 4.33
C SER A 183 -23.89 3.27 5.01
N ALA A 184 -23.77 4.44 4.39
CA ALA A 184 -24.50 5.63 4.81
C ALA A 184 -25.97 5.47 4.39
N PRO A 185 -26.95 5.54 5.31
CA PRO A 185 -28.35 5.51 4.91
C PRO A 185 -28.60 6.67 3.94
N ALA A 186 -29.34 6.36 2.87
CA ALA A 186 -29.85 7.32 1.90
C ALA A 186 -30.73 8.38 2.59
N ASP A 187 -30.11 9.36 3.24
CA ASP A 187 -30.78 10.48 3.91
C ASP A 187 -30.04 11.79 3.64
N ARG A 188 -29.65 12.00 2.38
CA ARG A 188 -29.16 13.30 1.88
C ARG A 188 -30.05 13.93 0.82
N SER A 189 -31.24 13.38 0.58
CA SER A 189 -32.24 13.96 -0.32
C SER A 189 -33.39 14.67 0.39
N ALA A 190 -33.38 14.80 1.72
CA ALA A 190 -34.46 15.45 2.49
C ALA A 190 -34.12 16.86 3.03
N LEU A 191 -33.03 17.49 2.59
CA LEU A 191 -32.62 18.84 3.03
C LEU A 191 -32.45 19.85 1.87
N ARG A 192 -33.36 19.83 0.90
CA ARG A 192 -33.59 20.96 0.00
C ARG A 192 -35.06 21.30 -0.08
#